data_AF-A0A8T4ZAM3-F1
#
_entry.id   AF-A0A8T4ZAM3-F1
#
_cell.length_a   1.000
_cell.length_b   1.000
_cell.length_c   1.000
_cell.angle_alpha   90.00
_cell.angle_beta   90.00
_cell.angle_gamma   90.00
#
_symmetry.space_group_name_H-M   'P 1'
#
loop_
_entity.id
_entity.type
_entity.pdbx_description
1 polymer ?
#
loop_
_entity_poly.entity_id
_entity_poly.type
_entity_poly.pdbx_seq_one_letter_code
_entity_poly.pdbx_strand_id
1 'polypeptide(L)'
;MKYILPEGLRYSTLSERRDFYRDEFDLSRVSKWISRRAGHNIFAVIIGRHTKIYMKRFSRHFSKTIIIDDYKGLNDVRSLILKFLPESVYYDRNIYSRADGPLRILGQELVFDLDPENIVCPIHGSLKDKMRRGQGLSFCALEFKMVRMKTVELYERLSSFFTDISAVYSGRGFHLHIFDPETLAWSFRERRMLASKIKREGYPIDEWVTAGGMRLIRLPYSLHGMVSRIVTPLTFRQLECFDPVNSRICIPKFIGEG
;
A
#
# COMPACT_ATOMS: atom_id res chain seq x y z
N MET A 1 -8.83 4.07 20.44
CA MET A 1 -9.91 3.37 19.72
C MET A 1 -9.30 2.38 18.76
N LYS A 2 -9.81 1.14 18.70
CA LYS A 2 -9.40 0.10 17.75
C LYS A 2 -10.42 0.07 16.60
N TYR A 3 -9.96 -0.10 15.37
CA TYR A 3 -10.84 -0.22 14.21
C TYR A 3 -11.46 -1.62 14.16
N ILE A 4 -12.70 -1.69 13.68
CA ILE A 4 -13.42 -2.96 13.43
C ILE A 4 -12.92 -3.51 12.10
N LEU A 5 -12.43 -4.75 12.13
CA LEU A 5 -11.90 -5.44 10.97
C LEU A 5 -12.72 -6.71 10.72
N PRO A 6 -12.71 -7.24 9.48
CA PRO A 6 -13.26 -8.57 9.21
C PRO A 6 -12.64 -9.63 10.12
N GLU A 7 -13.42 -10.65 10.43
CA GLU A 7 -12.94 -11.80 11.21
C GLU A 7 -11.69 -12.42 10.56
N GLY A 8 -10.73 -12.82 11.40
CA GLY A 8 -9.41 -13.31 10.96
C GLY A 8 -8.38 -12.22 10.64
N LEU A 9 -8.76 -10.94 10.62
CA LEU A 9 -7.83 -9.81 10.50
C LEU A 9 -7.64 -9.09 11.85
N ARG A 10 -6.39 -8.81 12.20
CA ARG A 10 -6.05 -8.17 13.48
C ARG A 10 -4.78 -7.33 13.41
N TYR A 11 -4.58 -6.52 14.43
CA TYR A 11 -3.34 -5.78 14.59
C TYR A 11 -2.21 -6.75 14.94
N SER A 12 -1.04 -6.52 14.35
CA SER A 12 0.20 -7.22 14.69
C SER A 12 0.86 -6.59 15.92
N THR A 13 1.43 -7.43 16.76
CA THR A 13 2.27 -7.03 17.90
C THR A 13 3.67 -6.61 17.42
N LEU A 14 4.46 -5.99 18.30
CA LEU A 14 5.85 -5.66 17.98
C LEU A 14 6.72 -6.91 17.80
N SER A 15 6.44 -8.01 18.51
CA SER A 15 7.18 -9.26 18.33
C SER A 15 6.92 -9.84 16.95
N GLU A 16 5.64 -9.98 16.58
CA GLU A 16 5.24 -10.51 15.27
C GLU A 16 5.81 -9.68 14.11
N ARG A 17 5.82 -8.35 14.22
CA ARG A 17 6.48 -7.48 13.23
C ARG A 17 7.97 -7.78 13.14
N ARG A 18 8.64 -7.97 14.29
CA ARG A 18 10.07 -8.28 14.34
C ARG A 18 10.34 -9.63 13.68
N ASP A 19 9.58 -10.65 14.03
CA ASP A 19 9.72 -12.01 13.52
C ASP A 19 9.50 -12.02 12.00
N PHE A 20 8.45 -11.36 11.51
CA PHE A 20 8.22 -11.20 10.06
C PHE A 20 9.40 -10.52 9.35
N TYR A 21 9.85 -9.34 9.81
CA TYR A 21 10.93 -8.61 9.15
C TYR A 21 12.31 -9.26 9.31
N ARG A 22 12.47 -10.17 10.28
CA ARG A 22 13.68 -10.97 10.47
C ARG A 22 13.65 -12.22 9.59
N ASP A 23 12.54 -12.92 9.50
CA ASP A 23 12.53 -14.30 9.01
C ASP A 23 11.76 -14.48 7.69
N GLU A 24 10.86 -13.57 7.34
CA GLU A 24 9.94 -13.71 6.18
C GLU A 24 10.09 -12.60 5.14
N PHE A 25 10.62 -11.43 5.51
CA PHE A 25 10.74 -10.28 4.61
C PHE A 25 11.81 -10.49 3.53
N ASP A 26 11.36 -10.94 2.35
CA ASP A 26 12.19 -11.28 1.21
C ASP A 26 12.69 -10.05 0.44
N LEU A 27 13.94 -9.67 0.71
CA LEU A 27 14.60 -8.54 0.05
C LEU A 27 14.83 -8.76 -1.45
N SER A 28 14.91 -10.01 -1.93
CA SER A 28 15.09 -10.29 -3.36
C SER A 28 13.83 -9.92 -4.14
N ARG A 29 12.65 -10.24 -3.60
CA ARG A 29 11.35 -9.86 -4.17
C ARG A 29 11.13 -8.35 -4.12
N VAL A 30 11.49 -7.71 -3.02
CA VAL A 30 11.47 -6.24 -2.90
C VAL A 30 12.40 -5.61 -3.93
N SER A 31 13.63 -6.11 -4.07
CA SER A 31 14.58 -5.63 -5.06
C SER A 31 14.03 -5.75 -6.48
N LYS A 32 13.47 -6.91 -6.84
CA LYS A 32 12.83 -7.13 -8.15
C LYS A 32 11.65 -6.20 -8.41
N TRP A 33 10.86 -5.89 -7.38
CA TRP A 33 9.75 -4.94 -7.51
C TRP A 33 10.25 -3.53 -7.78
N ILE A 34 11.20 -3.06 -6.98
CA ILE A 34 11.73 -1.70 -7.05
C ILE A 34 12.56 -1.49 -8.33
N SER A 35 13.25 -2.52 -8.82
CA SER A 35 14.07 -2.45 -10.04
C SER A 35 13.27 -2.25 -11.33
N ARG A 36 11.94 -2.36 -11.28
CA ARG A 36 11.06 -2.04 -12.42
C ARG A 36 11.08 -0.57 -12.78
N ARG A 37 11.60 0.28 -11.88
CA ARG A 37 11.77 1.72 -12.07
C ARG A 37 13.24 2.06 -11.87
N ALA A 38 13.86 2.64 -12.89
CA ALA A 38 15.28 3.00 -12.85
C ALA A 38 15.50 4.29 -12.06
N GLY A 39 16.22 4.22 -10.94
CA GLY A 39 16.62 5.39 -10.16
C GLY A 39 16.77 5.11 -8.67
N HIS A 40 17.08 6.16 -7.91
CA HIS A 40 17.09 6.09 -6.45
C HIS A 40 15.65 6.11 -5.93
N ASN A 41 15.36 5.26 -4.96
CA ASN A 41 14.04 5.17 -4.33
C ASN A 41 14.14 5.69 -2.90
N ILE A 42 13.13 6.41 -2.43
CA ILE A 42 13.02 6.77 -1.02
C ILE A 42 12.03 5.81 -0.35
N PHE A 43 12.38 5.30 0.82
CA PHE A 43 11.49 4.52 1.64
C PHE A 43 10.94 5.37 2.79
N ALA A 44 9.83 4.91 3.37
CA ALA A 44 9.29 5.53 4.57
C ALA A 44 8.66 4.49 5.47
N VAL A 45 8.67 4.77 6.77
CA VAL A 45 7.99 3.95 7.76
C VAL A 45 7.07 4.80 8.60
N ILE A 46 5.91 4.24 8.96
CA ILE A 46 4.96 4.89 9.87
C ILE A 46 4.90 4.06 11.15
N ILE A 47 5.03 4.72 12.30
CA ILE A 47 4.95 4.05 13.61
C ILE A 47 3.70 4.48 14.37
N GLY A 48 2.83 3.50 14.63
CA GLY A 48 1.70 3.63 15.56
C GLY A 48 0.64 4.69 15.23
N ARG A 49 0.58 5.25 14.01
CA ARG A 49 -0.43 6.27 13.64
C ARG A 49 -1.84 5.73 13.83
N HIS A 50 -2.09 4.51 13.35
CA HIS A 50 -3.42 3.90 13.37
C HIS A 50 -3.55 2.79 14.42
N THR A 51 -2.52 1.95 14.55
CA THR A 51 -2.52 0.84 15.50
C THR A 51 -2.28 1.28 16.95
N LYS A 52 -1.65 2.45 17.14
CA LYS A 52 -1.11 2.90 18.45
C LYS A 52 -0.05 1.95 19.04
N ILE A 53 0.43 0.98 18.26
CA ILE A 53 1.46 0.01 18.64
C ILE A 53 2.81 0.46 18.06
N TYR A 54 3.72 0.85 18.94
CA TYR A 54 5.06 1.32 18.62
C TYR A 54 5.99 1.13 19.83
N MET A 55 7.31 1.14 19.62
CA MET A 55 8.26 1.05 20.74
C MET A 55 8.29 2.38 21.52
N LYS A 56 8.11 2.33 22.85
CA LYS A 56 8.07 3.52 23.73
C LYS A 56 9.29 4.45 23.58
N ARG A 57 10.47 3.93 23.27
CA ARG A 57 11.67 4.75 23.00
C ARG A 57 11.51 5.73 21.83
N PHE A 58 10.53 5.50 20.94
CA PHE A 58 10.22 6.37 19.80
C PHE A 58 8.95 7.20 19.99
N SER A 59 8.47 7.42 21.23
CA SER A 59 7.27 8.24 21.47
C SER A 59 7.32 9.63 20.83
N ARG A 60 8.50 10.27 20.72
CA ARG A 60 8.66 11.57 20.03
C ARG A 60 8.39 11.51 18.52
N HIS A 61 8.38 10.30 17.94
CA HIS A 61 8.11 10.02 16.54
C HIS A 61 6.75 9.34 16.34
N PHE A 62 5.95 9.20 17.40
CA PHE A 62 4.62 8.63 17.32
C PHE A 62 3.78 9.31 16.24
N SER A 63 3.13 8.50 15.39
CA SER A 63 2.29 8.96 14.29
C SER A 63 3.03 9.76 13.20
N LYS A 64 4.36 9.89 13.28
CA LYS A 64 5.18 10.54 12.26
C LYS A 64 5.54 9.56 11.15
N THR A 65 5.69 10.10 9.95
CA THR A 65 6.34 9.41 8.84
C THR A 65 7.84 9.62 8.97
N ILE A 66 8.61 8.54 9.03
CA ILE A 66 10.07 8.58 9.07
C ILE A 66 10.55 8.24 7.66
N ILE A 67 11.26 9.16 7.03
CA ILE A 67 11.85 9.00 5.70
C ILE A 67 13.18 8.24 5.82
N ILE A 68 13.43 7.36 4.86
CA ILE A 68 14.65 6.57 4.70
C ILE A 68 15.14 6.81 3.26
N ASP A 69 16.00 7.79 3.10
CA ASP A 69 16.58 8.25 1.85
C ASP A 69 18.09 8.06 1.78
N ASP A 70 18.75 7.97 2.94
CA ASP A 70 20.17 7.60 3.09
C ASP A 70 20.33 6.11 3.45
N TYR A 71 20.68 5.30 2.45
CA TYR A 71 20.96 3.87 2.59
C TYR A 71 21.85 3.38 1.44
N LYS A 72 22.72 2.40 1.70
CA LYS A 72 23.58 1.78 0.66
C LYS A 72 22.87 0.63 -0.06
N GLY A 73 22.00 -0.08 0.64
CA GLY A 73 21.21 -1.17 0.08
C GLY A 73 20.00 -1.54 0.94
N LEU A 74 19.19 -2.49 0.47
CA LEU A 74 17.95 -2.89 1.15
C LEU A 74 18.18 -3.52 2.53
N ASN A 75 19.39 -4.02 2.83
CA ASN A 75 19.75 -4.48 4.18
C ASN A 75 19.77 -3.34 5.21
N ASP A 76 20.18 -2.13 4.81
CA ASP A 76 20.13 -0.95 5.69
C ASP A 76 18.68 -0.53 5.93
N VAL A 77 17.85 -0.55 4.87
CA VAL A 77 16.42 -0.29 4.97
C VAL A 77 15.75 -1.30 5.91
N ARG A 78 16.05 -2.60 5.78
CA ARG A 78 15.58 -3.66 6.69
C ARG A 78 16.05 -3.44 8.12
N SER A 79 17.30 -3.03 8.33
CA SER A 79 17.83 -2.71 9.66
C SER A 79 17.05 -1.55 10.31
N LEU A 80 16.69 -0.52 9.54
CA LEU A 80 15.84 0.57 10.02
C LEU A 80 14.40 0.12 10.29
N ILE A 81 13.83 -0.74 9.44
CA ILE A 81 12.51 -1.35 9.68
C ILE A 81 12.53 -2.16 10.99
N LEU A 82 13.54 -2.99 11.22
CA LEU A 82 13.71 -3.76 12.47
C LEU A 82 13.95 -2.87 13.68
N LYS A 83 14.59 -1.71 13.50
CA LYS A 83 14.78 -0.70 14.55
C LYS A 83 13.45 -0.11 14.99
N PHE A 84 12.57 0.24 14.06
CA PHE A 84 11.31 0.97 14.33
C PHE A 84 10.09 0.07 14.56
N LEU A 85 10.08 -1.15 13.99
CA LEU A 85 8.96 -2.09 13.98
C LEU A 85 7.64 -1.43 13.57
N PRO A 86 7.62 -0.82 12.36
CA PRO A 86 6.55 0.07 11.95
C PRO A 86 5.25 -0.68 11.73
N GLU A 87 4.14 0.06 11.81
CA GLU A 87 2.86 -0.52 11.44
C GLU A 87 2.71 -0.70 9.93
N SER A 88 3.52 0.01 9.13
CA SER A 88 3.50 -0.04 7.67
C SER A 88 4.79 0.53 7.09
N VAL A 89 5.26 -0.09 6.00
CA VAL A 89 6.41 0.37 5.20
C VAL A 89 5.92 0.86 3.85
N TYR A 90 6.50 1.94 3.37
CA TYR A 90 6.15 2.61 2.13
C TYR A 90 7.41 2.86 1.31
N TYR A 91 7.22 3.10 0.02
CA TYR A 91 8.20 3.77 -0.82
C TYR A 91 7.55 4.98 -1.48
N ASP A 92 8.37 5.97 -1.82
CA ASP A 92 7.97 7.13 -2.60
C ASP A 92 7.84 6.72 -4.07
N ARG A 93 6.68 7.00 -4.66
CA ARG A 93 6.40 6.78 -6.07
C ARG A 93 7.23 7.67 -6.98
N ASN A 94 7.81 8.75 -6.45
CA ASN A 94 8.81 9.52 -7.17
C ASN A 94 10.10 8.72 -7.31
N ILE A 95 10.67 8.82 -8.50
CA ILE A 95 11.98 8.27 -8.83
C ILE A 95 12.97 9.42 -8.77
N TYR A 96 14.14 9.18 -8.17
CA TYR A 96 15.13 10.23 -7.96
C TYR A 96 16.44 9.97 -8.70
N SER A 97 17.15 11.05 -9.03
CA SER A 97 18.53 10.99 -9.51
C SER A 97 19.44 10.39 -8.44
N ARG A 98 20.35 9.51 -8.86
CA ARG A 98 21.34 8.85 -7.98
C ARG A 98 22.70 9.58 -7.93
N ALA A 99 22.79 10.74 -8.59
CA ALA A 99 24.02 11.50 -8.74
C ALA A 99 24.40 12.24 -7.45
N ASP A 100 25.70 12.49 -7.26
CA ASP A 100 26.24 13.32 -6.18
C ASP A 100 25.67 14.75 -6.31
N GLY A 101 24.67 15.06 -5.48
CA GLY A 101 23.93 16.33 -5.54
C GLY A 101 22.54 16.24 -4.92
N PRO A 102 21.76 17.35 -4.94
CA PRO A 102 20.41 17.35 -4.41
C PRO A 102 19.52 16.40 -5.20
N LEU A 103 18.70 15.61 -4.50
CA LEU A 103 17.77 14.67 -5.11
C LEU A 103 16.81 15.40 -6.06
N ARG A 104 16.89 15.08 -7.35
CA ARG A 104 15.96 15.57 -8.38
C ARG A 104 14.95 14.50 -8.71
N ILE A 105 13.69 14.87 -8.84
CA ILE A 105 12.62 13.98 -9.26
C ILE A 105 12.76 13.77 -10.77
N LEU A 106 12.92 12.52 -11.19
CA LEU A 106 13.00 12.10 -12.60
C LEU A 106 11.64 11.77 -13.19
N GLY A 107 10.68 11.41 -12.35
CA GLY A 107 9.33 11.03 -12.74
C GLY A 107 8.58 10.44 -11.55
N GLN A 108 7.33 10.08 -11.76
CA GLN A 108 6.48 9.49 -10.73
C GLN A 108 5.66 8.33 -11.28
N GLU A 109 5.66 7.22 -10.54
CA GLU A 109 4.82 6.06 -10.84
C GLU A 109 3.33 6.42 -10.80
N LEU A 110 2.60 6.07 -11.85
CA LEU A 110 1.14 6.18 -11.87
C LEU A 110 0.53 4.98 -11.13
N VAL A 111 -0.30 5.26 -10.12
CA VAL A 111 -0.96 4.22 -9.31
C VAL A 111 -2.40 4.63 -9.06
N PHE A 112 -3.31 3.69 -9.23
CA PHE A 112 -4.71 3.81 -8.81
C PHE A 112 -4.87 3.09 -7.47
N ASP A 113 -5.38 3.79 -6.46
CA ASP A 113 -5.64 3.23 -5.13
C ASP A 113 -7.13 3.06 -4.91
N LEU A 114 -7.55 1.83 -4.61
CA LEU A 114 -8.93 1.43 -4.39
C LEU A 114 -9.04 0.86 -2.99
N ASP A 115 -9.60 1.66 -2.08
CA ASP A 115 -9.80 1.30 -0.69
C ASP A 115 -11.30 1.22 -0.34
N PRO A 116 -11.69 0.39 0.66
CA PRO A 116 -13.07 0.29 1.15
C PRO A 116 -13.69 1.63 1.60
N GLU A 117 -12.86 2.61 1.90
CA GLU A 117 -13.26 3.97 2.29
C GLU A 117 -13.92 4.74 1.14
N ASN A 118 -13.63 4.36 -0.10
CA ASN A 118 -14.12 5.04 -1.30
C ASN A 118 -15.43 4.45 -1.85
N ILE A 119 -16.03 3.49 -1.15
CA ILE A 119 -17.32 2.90 -1.50
C ILE A 119 -18.35 3.12 -0.39
N VAL A 120 -19.63 3.08 -0.77
CA VAL A 120 -20.74 3.10 0.19
C VAL A 120 -21.12 1.65 0.50
N CYS A 121 -21.00 1.27 1.77
CA CYS A 121 -21.46 -0.02 2.23
C CYS A 121 -22.97 0.01 2.49
N PRO A 122 -23.77 -0.95 1.96
CA PRO A 122 -25.20 -0.99 2.25
C PRO A 122 -25.51 -1.27 3.73
N ILE A 123 -24.55 -1.84 4.48
CA ILE A 123 -24.71 -2.19 5.90
C ILE A 123 -24.14 -1.08 6.79
N HIS A 124 -22.96 -0.55 6.45
CA HIS A 124 -22.20 0.34 7.31
C HIS A 124 -22.20 1.82 6.85
N GLY A 125 -22.87 2.14 5.75
CA GLY A 125 -22.99 3.49 5.21
C GLY A 125 -21.72 3.98 4.52
N SER A 126 -21.61 5.30 4.41
CA SER A 126 -20.48 6.00 3.76
C SER A 126 -19.27 6.17 4.69
N LEU A 127 -18.14 6.62 4.12
CA LEU A 127 -16.98 7.05 4.91
C LEU A 127 -17.35 8.10 5.97
N LYS A 128 -18.25 9.04 5.66
CA LYS A 128 -18.72 10.06 6.60
C LYS A 128 -19.40 9.43 7.82
N ASP A 129 -20.20 8.38 7.61
CA ASP A 129 -20.91 7.67 8.67
C ASP A 129 -19.95 6.83 9.52
N LYS A 130 -18.93 6.24 8.90
CA LYS A 130 -17.84 5.57 9.62
C LYS A 130 -17.00 6.54 10.44
N MET A 131 -16.65 7.70 9.89
CA MET A 131 -15.89 8.76 10.57
C MET A 131 -16.60 9.25 11.83
N ARG A 132 -17.93 9.45 11.76
CA ARG A 132 -18.76 9.82 12.94
C ARG A 132 -18.66 8.81 14.10
N ARG A 133 -18.41 7.54 13.79
CA ARG A 133 -18.22 6.46 14.78
C ARG A 133 -16.75 6.22 15.13
N GLY A 134 -15.83 7.03 14.60
CA GLY A 134 -14.38 6.81 14.73
C GLY A 134 -13.87 5.55 13.99
N GLN A 135 -14.65 5.02 13.05
CA GLN A 135 -14.39 3.78 12.33
C GLN A 135 -13.96 4.02 10.87
N GLY A 136 -13.41 5.20 10.53
CA GLY A 136 -13.07 5.58 9.16
C GLY A 136 -12.20 4.58 8.40
N LEU A 137 -11.27 3.90 9.09
CA LEU A 137 -10.37 2.90 8.50
C LEU A 137 -10.89 1.46 8.59
N SER A 138 -12.09 1.27 9.13
CA SER A 138 -12.73 -0.03 9.29
C SER A 138 -13.39 -0.45 7.99
N PHE A 139 -13.42 -1.75 7.75
CA PHE A 139 -14.11 -2.32 6.61
C PHE A 139 -14.70 -3.68 6.96
N CYS A 140 -15.73 -4.11 6.25
CA CYS A 140 -16.25 -5.46 6.36
C CYS A 140 -15.93 -6.31 5.12
N ALA A 141 -16.20 -7.61 5.19
CA ALA A 141 -15.96 -8.55 4.09
C ALA A 141 -16.71 -8.15 2.80
N LEU A 142 -17.93 -7.62 2.93
CA LEU A 142 -18.70 -7.13 1.78
C LEU A 142 -18.02 -5.96 1.09
N GLU A 143 -17.53 -4.98 1.86
CA GLU A 143 -16.82 -3.83 1.30
C GLU A 143 -15.55 -4.25 0.58
N PHE A 144 -14.77 -5.15 1.19
CA PHE A 144 -13.59 -5.71 0.54
C PHE A 144 -13.94 -6.40 -0.78
N LYS A 145 -15.00 -7.22 -0.80
CA LYS A 145 -15.50 -7.89 -2.01
C LYS A 145 -15.90 -6.89 -3.09
N MET A 146 -16.63 -5.83 -2.73
CA MET A 146 -17.04 -4.77 -3.66
C MET A 146 -15.84 -4.04 -4.26
N VAL A 147 -14.86 -3.65 -3.44
CA VAL A 147 -13.62 -3.02 -3.92
C VAL A 147 -12.85 -3.95 -4.84
N ARG A 148 -12.73 -5.23 -4.49
CA ARG A 148 -12.06 -6.23 -5.32
C ARG A 148 -12.74 -6.37 -6.69
N MET A 149 -14.07 -6.47 -6.75
CA MET A 149 -14.82 -6.52 -8.01
C MET A 149 -14.55 -5.27 -8.86
N LYS A 150 -14.62 -4.08 -8.25
CA LYS A 150 -14.29 -2.82 -8.94
C LYS A 150 -12.83 -2.73 -9.39
N THR A 151 -11.93 -3.37 -8.66
CA THR A 151 -10.50 -3.47 -9.04
C THR A 151 -10.30 -4.38 -10.25
N VAL A 152 -11.01 -5.50 -10.33
CA VAL A 152 -10.99 -6.40 -11.50
C VAL A 152 -11.50 -5.65 -12.74
N GLU A 153 -12.68 -5.04 -12.64
CA GLU A 153 -13.27 -4.24 -13.73
C GLU A 153 -12.31 -3.12 -14.17
N LEU A 154 -11.69 -2.41 -13.21
CA LEU A 154 -10.74 -1.36 -13.53
C LEU A 154 -9.46 -1.90 -14.16
N TYR A 155 -8.95 -3.05 -13.72
CA TYR A 155 -7.76 -3.68 -14.31
C TYR A 155 -7.99 -3.97 -15.80
N GLU A 156 -9.12 -4.59 -16.14
CA GLU A 156 -9.49 -4.86 -17.55
C GLU A 156 -9.63 -3.56 -18.34
N ARG A 157 -10.31 -2.57 -17.75
CA ARG A 157 -10.47 -1.24 -18.34
C ARG A 157 -9.14 -0.54 -18.62
N LEU A 158 -8.18 -0.65 -17.71
CA LEU A 158 -6.86 -0.05 -17.84
C LEU A 158 -5.98 -0.82 -18.83
N SER A 159 -6.21 -2.13 -18.99
CA SER A 159 -5.48 -2.97 -19.95
C SER A 159 -5.73 -2.58 -21.41
N SER A 160 -6.76 -1.77 -21.70
CA SER A 160 -6.95 -1.16 -23.02
C SER A 160 -6.08 0.08 -23.26
N PHE A 161 -5.44 0.62 -22.22
CA PHE A 161 -4.64 1.86 -22.27
C PHE A 161 -3.17 1.64 -21.93
N PHE A 162 -2.89 0.65 -21.09
CA PHE A 162 -1.58 0.41 -20.51
C PHE A 162 -1.20 -1.05 -20.72
N THR A 163 0.08 -1.28 -20.95
CA THR A 163 0.64 -2.58 -21.27
C THR A 163 1.25 -3.26 -20.06
N ASP A 164 1.76 -2.50 -19.09
CA ASP A 164 2.38 -3.04 -17.89
C ASP A 164 1.64 -2.62 -16.61
N ILE A 165 0.67 -3.44 -16.23
CA ILE A 165 -0.19 -3.24 -15.06
C ILE A 165 0.07 -4.32 -14.02
N SER A 166 0.29 -3.92 -12.78
CA SER A 166 0.41 -4.84 -11.65
C SER A 166 -0.59 -4.52 -10.54
N ALA A 167 -1.43 -5.50 -10.24
CA ALA A 167 -2.32 -5.47 -9.09
C ALA A 167 -1.56 -5.82 -7.81
N VAL A 168 -1.80 -5.08 -6.74
CA VAL A 168 -1.20 -5.31 -5.43
C VAL A 168 -2.30 -5.22 -4.38
N TYR A 169 -2.47 -6.27 -3.58
CA TYR A 169 -3.25 -6.19 -2.35
C TYR A 169 -2.50 -5.33 -1.33
N SER A 170 -3.12 -4.21 -0.93
CA SER A 170 -2.52 -3.19 -0.06
C SER A 170 -2.69 -3.49 1.44
N GLY A 171 -3.43 -4.54 1.79
CA GLY A 171 -3.82 -4.88 3.16
C GLY A 171 -5.28 -4.55 3.48
N ARG A 172 -5.88 -3.54 2.84
CA ARG A 172 -7.32 -3.23 3.02
C ARG A 172 -8.05 -3.07 1.71
N GLY A 173 -7.32 -2.74 0.66
CA GLY A 173 -7.82 -2.61 -0.70
C GLY A 173 -6.74 -3.05 -1.67
N PHE A 174 -6.69 -2.38 -2.81
CA PHE A 174 -5.80 -2.73 -3.90
C PHE A 174 -5.18 -1.50 -4.53
N HIS A 175 -3.94 -1.67 -5.00
CA HIS A 175 -3.30 -0.72 -5.88
C HIS A 175 -3.19 -1.35 -7.27
N LEU A 176 -3.44 -0.55 -8.31
CA LEU A 176 -3.06 -0.87 -9.68
C LEU A 176 -1.89 0.02 -10.06
N HIS A 177 -0.70 -0.57 -10.14
CA HIS A 177 0.53 0.10 -10.51
C HIS A 177 0.73 0.03 -12.02
N ILE A 178 1.01 1.17 -12.65
CA ILE A 178 1.31 1.28 -14.08
C ILE A 178 2.80 1.52 -14.25
N PHE A 179 3.46 0.66 -15.03
CA PHE A 179 4.91 0.69 -15.25
C PHE A 179 5.30 1.08 -16.69
N ASP A 180 4.31 1.38 -17.54
CA ASP A 180 4.51 1.98 -18.86
C ASP A 180 5.42 3.23 -18.75
N PRO A 181 6.63 3.24 -19.35
CA PRO A 181 7.65 4.26 -19.11
C PRO A 181 7.20 5.70 -19.39
N GLU A 182 6.36 5.90 -20.39
CA GLU A 182 5.81 7.19 -20.79
C GLU A 182 4.99 7.85 -19.68
N THR A 183 4.37 7.05 -18.80
CA THR A 183 3.54 7.57 -17.71
C THR A 183 4.37 8.24 -16.63
N LEU A 184 5.67 7.95 -16.53
CA LEU A 184 6.55 8.56 -15.53
C LEU A 184 6.70 10.07 -15.70
N ALA A 185 6.66 10.54 -16.96
CA ALA A 185 6.82 11.95 -17.32
C ALA A 185 5.51 12.75 -17.27
N TRP A 186 4.37 12.10 -17.06
CA TRP A 186 3.07 12.78 -17.05
C TRP A 186 2.98 13.82 -15.94
N SER A 187 2.50 15.00 -16.31
CA SER A 187 2.22 16.10 -15.41
C SER A 187 1.07 15.77 -14.44
N PHE A 188 1.02 16.49 -13.33
CA PHE A 188 -0.10 16.41 -12.38
C PHE A 188 -1.47 16.63 -13.07
N ARG A 189 -1.52 17.54 -14.06
CA ARG A 189 -2.75 17.85 -14.80
C ARG A 189 -3.23 16.65 -15.62
N GLU A 190 -2.33 16.00 -16.36
CA GLU A 190 -2.66 14.81 -17.16
C GLU A 190 -3.17 13.67 -16.28
N ARG A 191 -2.45 13.38 -15.19
CA ARG A 191 -2.86 12.35 -14.21
C ARG A 191 -4.21 12.66 -13.59
N ARG A 192 -4.46 13.93 -13.22
CA ARG A 192 -5.73 14.36 -12.64
C ARG A 192 -6.88 14.23 -13.64
N MET A 193 -6.67 14.57 -14.92
CA MET A 193 -7.69 14.38 -15.95
C MET A 193 -8.07 12.91 -16.11
N LEU A 194 -7.08 12.01 -16.13
CA LEU A 194 -7.32 10.57 -16.14
C LEU A 194 -8.04 10.10 -14.88
N ALA A 195 -7.57 10.50 -13.69
CA ALA A 195 -8.18 10.15 -12.42
C ALA A 195 -9.66 10.56 -12.37
N SER A 196 -9.97 11.81 -12.73
CA SER A 196 -11.35 12.28 -12.75
C SER A 196 -12.20 11.57 -13.82
N LYS A 197 -11.62 11.17 -14.96
CA LYS A 197 -12.31 10.34 -15.95
C LYS A 197 -12.67 8.97 -15.38
N ILE A 198 -11.69 8.25 -14.83
CA ILE A 198 -11.87 6.92 -14.23
C ILE A 198 -12.91 6.98 -13.10
N LYS A 199 -12.86 8.00 -12.24
CA LYS A 199 -13.87 8.15 -11.19
C LYS A 199 -15.27 8.43 -11.73
N ARG A 200 -15.41 9.25 -12.79
CA ARG A 200 -16.71 9.48 -13.47
C ARG A 200 -17.26 8.21 -14.15
N GLU A 201 -16.39 7.32 -14.59
CA GLU A 201 -16.76 5.98 -15.09
C GLU A 201 -17.27 5.05 -13.95
N GLY A 202 -17.24 5.49 -12.69
CA GLY A 202 -17.82 4.77 -11.55
C GLY A 202 -16.83 3.93 -10.74
N TYR A 203 -15.52 4.07 -11.00
CA TYR A 203 -14.49 3.36 -10.25
C TYR A 203 -14.14 4.11 -8.95
N PRO A 204 -14.09 3.44 -7.79
CA PRO A 204 -13.89 4.06 -6.47
C PRO A 204 -12.40 4.32 -6.18
N ILE A 205 -11.71 4.99 -7.10
CA ILE A 205 -10.30 5.35 -6.94
C ILE A 205 -10.13 6.57 -6.02
N ASP A 206 -9.00 6.64 -5.34
CA ASP A 206 -8.50 7.89 -4.78
C ASP A 206 -7.86 8.75 -5.90
N GLU A 207 -8.53 9.86 -6.24
CA GLU A 207 -8.05 10.81 -7.25
C GLU A 207 -6.76 11.50 -6.85
N TRP A 208 -6.55 11.78 -5.56
CA TRP A 208 -5.36 12.48 -5.07
C TRP A 208 -4.13 11.57 -5.15
N VAL A 209 -4.30 10.28 -4.88
CA VAL A 209 -3.26 9.27 -5.13
C VAL A 209 -2.97 9.20 -6.64
N THR A 210 -3.99 9.04 -7.47
CA THR A 210 -3.80 8.86 -8.92
C THR A 210 -3.18 10.10 -9.58
N ALA A 211 -3.60 11.31 -9.18
CA ALA A 211 -3.05 12.57 -9.68
C ALA A 211 -1.59 12.82 -9.29
N GLY A 212 -1.06 12.07 -8.31
CA GLY A 212 0.34 12.19 -7.86
C GLY A 212 0.54 13.01 -6.58
N GLY A 213 -0.54 13.45 -5.95
CA GLY A 213 -0.48 14.28 -4.75
C GLY A 213 -0.07 13.50 -3.50
N MET A 214 -0.46 12.23 -3.37
CA MET A 214 0.00 11.34 -2.29
C MET A 214 1.21 10.52 -2.71
N ARG A 215 2.42 10.96 -2.38
CA ARG A 215 3.64 10.36 -2.95
C ARG A 215 4.01 8.97 -2.40
N LEU A 216 3.67 8.67 -1.15
CA LEU A 216 4.01 7.40 -0.51
C LEU A 216 2.97 6.34 -0.81
N ILE A 217 3.42 5.16 -1.25
CA ILE A 217 2.58 3.98 -1.46
C ILE A 217 3.18 2.79 -0.73
N ARG A 218 2.33 1.88 -0.26
CA ARG A 218 2.78 0.77 0.58
C ARG A 218 3.73 -0.15 -0.16
N LEU A 219 4.84 -0.51 0.47
CA LEU A 219 5.88 -1.34 -0.12
C LEU A 219 5.41 -2.79 -0.29
N PRO A 220 5.39 -3.34 -1.52
CA PRO A 220 5.09 -4.75 -1.72
C PRO A 220 6.04 -5.66 -0.95
N TYR A 221 5.51 -6.78 -0.50
CA TYR A 221 6.13 -7.77 0.38
C TYR A 221 6.36 -7.30 1.82
N SER A 222 6.06 -6.04 2.17
CA SER A 222 6.06 -5.60 3.58
C SER A 222 4.80 -6.03 4.33
N LEU A 223 4.80 -5.89 5.65
CA LEU A 223 3.65 -6.20 6.50
C LEU A 223 2.76 -4.97 6.70
N HIS A 224 1.45 -5.10 6.48
CA HIS A 224 0.47 -4.14 6.97
C HIS A 224 0.03 -4.54 8.38
N GLY A 225 0.56 -3.83 9.38
CA GLY A 225 0.38 -4.16 10.79
C GLY A 225 -1.01 -3.92 11.37
N MET A 226 -1.94 -3.26 10.65
CA MET A 226 -3.35 -3.17 11.08
C MET A 226 -4.12 -4.45 10.78
N VAL A 227 -3.78 -5.18 9.72
CA VAL A 227 -4.53 -6.38 9.31
C VAL A 227 -3.71 -7.66 9.45
N SER A 228 -2.43 -7.56 9.82
CA SER A 228 -1.48 -8.69 9.88
C SER A 228 -1.47 -9.48 8.58
N ARG A 229 -1.31 -8.76 7.47
CA ARG A 229 -1.20 -9.33 6.13
C ARG A 229 -0.05 -8.71 5.36
N ILE A 230 0.55 -9.53 4.52
CA ILE A 230 1.62 -9.16 3.61
C ILE A 230 1.01 -8.40 2.43
N VAL A 231 1.63 -7.28 2.08
CA VAL A 231 1.29 -6.49 0.89
C VAL A 231 1.71 -7.30 -0.32
N THR A 232 0.78 -7.77 -1.12
CA THR A 232 1.06 -8.90 -2.02
C THR A 232 0.72 -8.52 -3.46
N PRO A 233 1.70 -8.47 -4.37
CA PRO A 233 1.42 -8.45 -5.81
C PRO A 233 0.62 -9.67 -6.22
N LEU A 234 -0.40 -9.46 -7.04
CA LEU A 234 -1.35 -10.48 -7.48
C LEU A 234 -1.29 -10.61 -9.00
N THR A 235 -1.35 -11.84 -9.49
CA THR A 235 -1.78 -12.10 -10.87
C THR A 235 -3.26 -11.74 -11.03
N PHE A 236 -3.71 -11.50 -12.26
CA PHE A 236 -5.12 -11.22 -12.54
C PHE A 236 -6.06 -12.32 -11.97
N ARG A 237 -5.73 -13.60 -12.22
CA ARG A 237 -6.50 -14.73 -11.68
C ARG A 237 -6.56 -14.75 -10.15
N GLN A 238 -5.46 -14.40 -9.48
CA GLN A 238 -5.45 -14.28 -8.02
C GLN A 238 -6.33 -13.13 -7.56
N LEU A 239 -6.32 -11.98 -8.23
CA LEU A 239 -7.17 -10.83 -7.92
C LEU A 239 -8.67 -11.20 -7.98
N GLU A 240 -9.09 -11.93 -9.02
CA GLU A 240 -10.49 -12.34 -9.24
C GLU A 240 -11.09 -13.19 -8.11
N CYS A 241 -10.27 -13.98 -7.42
CA CYS A 241 -10.67 -14.85 -6.33
C CYS A 241 -10.07 -14.45 -4.97
N PHE A 242 -9.36 -13.32 -4.89
CA PHE A 242 -8.60 -12.95 -3.70
C PHE A 242 -9.48 -12.79 -2.46
N ASP A 243 -9.05 -13.43 -1.37
CA ASP A 243 -9.62 -13.29 -0.04
C ASP A 243 -8.48 -13.13 0.98
N PRO A 244 -8.34 -11.97 1.63
CA PRO A 244 -7.24 -11.71 2.54
C PRO A 244 -7.28 -12.63 3.77
N VAL A 245 -8.42 -13.21 4.13
CA VAL A 245 -8.51 -14.10 5.30
C VAL A 245 -7.88 -15.45 4.98
N ASN A 246 -8.16 -16.00 3.80
CA ASN A 246 -7.82 -17.37 3.43
C ASN A 246 -6.66 -17.51 2.43
N SER A 247 -6.28 -16.43 1.73
CA SER A 247 -5.23 -16.48 0.70
C SER A 247 -3.84 -16.56 1.33
N ARG A 248 -3.29 -17.77 1.41
CA ARG A 248 -1.97 -18.06 2.01
C ARG A 248 -0.83 -17.13 1.56
N ILE A 249 -0.87 -16.67 0.31
CA ILE A 249 0.14 -15.76 -0.26
C ILE A 249 0.30 -14.44 0.51
N CYS A 250 -0.72 -14.02 1.28
CA CYS A 250 -0.68 -12.79 2.07
C CYS A 250 -0.66 -13.03 3.58
N ILE A 251 -0.65 -14.29 4.03
CA ILE A 251 -0.71 -14.66 5.45
C ILE A 251 0.72 -14.87 5.95
N PRO A 252 1.22 -14.07 6.92
CA PRO A 252 2.52 -14.30 7.52
C PRO A 252 2.49 -15.53 8.43
N LYS A 253 3.64 -16.17 8.63
CA LYS A 253 3.77 -17.44 9.39
C LYS A 253 3.18 -17.35 10.79
N PHE A 254 3.39 -16.24 11.50
CA PHE A 254 2.87 -16.04 12.86
C PHE A 254 1.34 -16.05 12.98
N ILE A 255 0.60 -16.00 11.86
CA ILE A 255 -0.86 -16.20 11.83
C ILE A 255 -1.22 -17.67 11.56
N GLY A 256 -0.42 -18.37 10.76
CA GLY A 256 -0.67 -19.77 10.37
C GLY A 256 -0.11 -20.82 11.33
N GLU A 257 0.71 -20.42 12.31
CA GLU A 257 1.27 -21.29 13.37
C GLU A 257 0.34 -21.42 14.60
N GLY A 258 -0.96 -21.16 14.44
CA GLY A 258 -1.98 -21.22 15.50
C GLY A 258 -2.98 -22.36 15.33
#